data_AF-A0A7X1HWS2-F1
#
_entry.id   AF-A0A7X1HWS2-F1
#
_cell.length_a   1.000
_cell.length_b   1.000
_cell.length_c   1.000
_cell.angle_alpha   90.00
_cell.angle_beta   90.00
_cell.angle_gamma   90.00
#
_symmetry.space_group_name_H-M   'P 1'
#
loop_
_entity.id
_entity.type
_entity.pdbx_description
1 polymer ?
#
loop_
_entity_poly.entity_id
_entity_poly.type
_entity_poly.pdbx_seq_one_letter_code
_entity_poly.pdbx_strand_id
1 'polypeptide(L)'
;MAMLGPYLLIERPEIVAAAQRRLRRRQRELFVVDRLEAEGTRVRGVLDGVTITQSVKILKPELRRIAVMETGDGLDPPALLVGRGGLILTLSGWDRGRLRAWERMKQWAGHGRAPVMPRCCWVFHDFRHTFALRLLMFQTREALRDAAAQRLPMATLLDHMTGNPLLVVQRRLGHASPATTYRYVRYLKDPMREVDEAFRGWTAAGGASYVTIARHALELEEARAAQG
;
A
#
# COMPACT_ATOMS: atom_id res chain seq x y z
N MET A 1 -15.02 3.13 9.49
CA MET A 1 -14.93 1.79 10.11
C MET A 1 -16.16 0.90 9.85
N ALA A 2 -17.19 1.36 9.11
CA ALA A 2 -18.46 0.62 8.92
C ALA A 2 -18.35 -0.74 8.19
N MET A 3 -17.28 -0.99 7.42
CA MET A 3 -17.14 -2.22 6.61
C MET A 3 -16.45 -3.39 7.35
N LEU A 4 -15.85 -3.16 8.52
CA LEU A 4 -15.16 -4.22 9.29
C LEU A 4 -16.11 -4.99 10.21
N GLY A 5 -17.21 -4.35 10.65
CA GLY A 5 -18.19 -4.96 11.55
C GLY A 5 -18.80 -6.25 10.99
N PRO A 6 -19.38 -6.25 9.77
CA PRO A 6 -19.94 -7.46 9.17
C PRO A 6 -18.93 -8.60 9.06
N TYR A 7 -17.70 -8.30 8.63
CA TYR A 7 -16.65 -9.31 8.55
C TYR A 7 -16.29 -9.88 9.92
N LEU A 8 -16.10 -9.04 10.95
CA LEU A 8 -15.71 -9.48 12.29
C LEU A 8 -16.81 -10.27 13.02
N LEU A 9 -18.06 -9.88 12.83
CA LEU A 9 -19.20 -10.43 13.58
C LEU A 9 -19.88 -11.61 12.88
N ILE A 10 -19.76 -11.72 11.56
CA ILE A 10 -20.49 -12.71 10.76
C ILE A 10 -19.51 -13.56 9.96
N GLU A 11 -18.84 -12.97 8.96
CA GLU A 11 -18.07 -13.73 7.97
C GLU A 11 -16.89 -14.49 8.59
N ARG A 12 -16.14 -13.83 9.48
CA ARG A 12 -14.97 -14.43 10.12
C ARG A 12 -15.37 -15.60 11.05
N PRO A 13 -16.32 -15.45 11.98
CA PRO A 13 -16.85 -16.58 12.76
C PRO A 13 -17.32 -17.73 11.89
N GLU A 14 -18.06 -17.48 10.81
CA GLU A 14 -18.53 -18.53 9.89
C GLU A 14 -17.37 -19.28 9.22
N ILE A 15 -16.35 -18.56 8.75
CA ILE A 15 -15.15 -19.17 8.15
C ILE A 15 -14.41 -20.05 9.16
N VAL A 16 -14.28 -19.59 10.40
CA VAL A 16 -13.60 -20.32 11.49
C VAL A 16 -14.43 -21.54 11.91
N ALA A 17 -15.75 -21.39 12.05
CA ALA A 17 -16.69 -22.46 12.37
C ALA A 17 -16.62 -23.59 11.32
N ALA A 18 -16.65 -23.24 10.03
CA ALA A 18 -16.53 -24.20 8.93
C ALA A 18 -15.18 -24.96 8.93
N ALA A 19 -14.13 -24.35 9.50
CA ALA A 19 -12.79 -24.94 9.58
C ALA A 19 -12.55 -25.79 10.84
N GLN A 20 -13.42 -25.76 11.85
CA GLN A 20 -13.17 -26.37 13.17
C GLN A 20 -12.78 -27.84 13.10
N ARG A 21 -13.49 -28.65 12.30
CA ARG A 21 -13.18 -30.08 12.15
C ARG A 21 -11.73 -30.30 11.69
N ARG A 22 -11.23 -29.46 10.78
CA ARG A 22 -9.86 -29.54 10.28
C ARG A 22 -8.85 -29.04 11.32
N LEU A 23 -9.17 -27.95 12.02
CA LEU A 23 -8.31 -27.38 13.05
C LEU A 23 -8.10 -28.38 14.19
N ARG A 24 -9.19 -28.98 14.70
CA ARG A 24 -9.13 -30.00 15.78
C ARG A 24 -8.31 -31.22 15.39
N ARG A 25 -8.45 -31.71 14.15
CA ARG A 25 -7.64 -32.85 13.64
C ARG A 25 -6.14 -32.55 13.62
N ARG A 26 -5.76 -31.28 13.43
CA ARG A 26 -4.36 -30.84 13.32
C ARG A 26 -3.87 -30.14 14.58
N GLN A 27 -4.58 -30.23 15.70
CA GLN A 27 -4.30 -29.45 16.91
C GLN A 27 -2.84 -29.60 17.39
N ARG A 28 -2.26 -30.80 17.29
CA ARG A 28 -0.85 -31.04 17.67
C ARG A 28 0.16 -30.28 16.79
N GLU A 29 -0.20 -30.01 15.54
CA GLU A 29 0.60 -29.23 14.58
C GLU A 29 0.37 -27.71 14.72
N LEU A 30 -0.57 -27.29 15.56
CA LEU A 30 -0.89 -25.88 15.79
C LEU A 30 -0.21 -25.38 17.05
N PHE A 31 0.11 -24.09 17.07
CA PHE A 31 0.58 -23.43 18.27
C PHE A 31 -0.65 -22.95 19.05
N VAL A 32 -1.07 -23.72 20.05
CA VAL A 32 -2.24 -23.41 20.88
C VAL A 32 -1.81 -22.46 21.97
N VAL A 33 -2.27 -21.22 21.90
CA VAL A 33 -1.99 -20.15 22.84
C VAL A 33 -2.89 -20.32 24.05
N ASP A 34 -2.28 -20.61 25.20
CA ASP A 34 -2.98 -20.78 26.47
C ASP A 34 -3.37 -19.41 27.06
N ARG A 35 -2.44 -18.45 26.96
CA ARG A 35 -2.60 -17.13 27.57
C ARG A 35 -1.78 -16.06 26.85
N LEU A 36 -2.38 -14.88 26.74
CA LEU A 36 -1.67 -13.63 26.49
C LEU A 36 -1.27 -13.02 27.83
N GLU A 37 0.03 -12.89 28.06
CA GLU A 37 0.61 -12.35 29.29
C GLU A 37 1.02 -10.89 29.12
N ALA A 38 1.16 -10.16 30.23
CA ALA A 38 1.68 -8.79 30.28
C ALA A 38 1.03 -7.88 29.23
N GLU A 39 -0.30 -7.73 29.28
CA GLU A 39 -1.09 -6.89 28.38
C GLU A 39 -0.95 -7.25 26.88
N GLY A 40 -0.69 -8.53 26.58
CA GLY A 40 -0.55 -9.01 25.20
C GLY A 40 0.84 -8.80 24.59
N THR A 41 1.84 -8.42 25.40
CA THR A 41 3.24 -8.30 24.95
C THR A 41 3.96 -9.64 24.86
N ARG A 42 3.46 -10.65 25.57
CA ARG A 42 4.00 -12.02 25.59
C ARG A 42 2.90 -13.03 25.29
N VAL A 43 3.29 -14.07 24.56
CA VAL A 43 2.44 -15.21 24.26
C VAL A 43 3.05 -16.45 24.90
N ARG A 44 2.21 -17.21 25.59
CA ARG A 44 2.51 -18.55 26.09
C ARG A 44 1.56 -19.53 25.42
N GLY A 45 2.10 -20.64 24.94
CA GLY A 45 1.29 -21.69 24.33
C GLY A 45 2.06 -23.00 24.19
N VAL A 46 1.38 -24.00 23.63
CA VAL A 46 1.90 -25.34 23.41
C VAL A 46 1.97 -25.64 21.91
N LEU A 47 3.09 -26.20 21.46
CA LEU A 47 3.26 -26.76 20.12
C LEU A 47 3.88 -28.15 20.26
N ASP A 48 3.24 -29.17 19.71
CA ASP A 48 3.69 -30.57 19.80
C ASP A 48 4.01 -31.02 21.24
N GLY A 49 3.17 -30.59 22.19
CA GLY A 49 3.35 -30.87 23.63
C GLY A 49 4.42 -30.03 24.33
N VAL A 50 5.19 -29.22 23.60
CA VAL A 50 6.24 -28.35 24.16
C VAL A 50 5.68 -26.96 24.46
N THR A 51 5.88 -26.49 25.69
CA THR A 51 5.53 -25.12 26.07
C THR A 51 6.52 -24.13 25.47
N ILE A 52 6.01 -23.14 24.74
CA ILE A 52 6.78 -22.03 24.15
C ILE A 52 6.27 -20.71 24.73
N THR A 53 7.19 -19.91 25.25
CA THR A 53 6.89 -18.55 25.73
C THR A 53 7.80 -17.52 25.05
N GLN A 54 7.23 -16.57 24.31
CA GLN A 54 7.98 -15.54 23.60
C GLN A 54 7.26 -14.19 23.61
N SER A 55 8.00 -13.11 23.39
CA SER A 55 7.36 -11.81 23.13
C SER A 55 6.67 -11.81 21.77
N VAL A 56 5.45 -11.25 21.71
CA VAL A 56 4.69 -11.10 20.46
C VAL A 56 5.48 -10.30 19.42
N LYS A 57 6.35 -9.38 19.84
CA LYS A 57 7.19 -8.58 18.93
C LYS A 57 8.18 -9.43 18.14
N ILE A 58 8.77 -10.46 18.75
CA ILE A 58 9.80 -11.31 18.14
C ILE A 58 9.27 -12.66 17.66
N LEU A 59 7.98 -12.93 17.88
CA LEU A 59 7.36 -14.19 17.45
C LEU A 59 7.57 -14.39 15.95
N LYS A 60 8.18 -15.51 15.57
CA LYS A 60 8.54 -15.78 14.18
C LYS A 60 7.30 -15.94 13.29
N PRO A 61 7.35 -15.52 12.01
CA PRO A 61 6.20 -15.62 11.10
C PRO A 61 5.63 -17.04 10.97
N GLU A 62 6.46 -18.07 11.03
CA GLU A 62 6.08 -19.47 10.90
C GLU A 62 5.17 -19.90 12.05
N LEU A 63 5.50 -19.44 13.27
CA LEU A 63 4.74 -19.73 14.48
C LEU A 63 3.44 -18.90 14.54
N ARG A 64 3.49 -17.62 14.13
CA ARG A 64 2.29 -16.77 13.97
C ARG A 64 1.26 -17.39 13.04
N ARG A 65 1.73 -18.06 11.98
CA ARG A 65 0.87 -18.62 10.94
C ARG A 65 -0.02 -19.76 11.44
N ILE A 66 0.45 -20.49 12.44
CA ILE A 66 -0.23 -21.65 13.01
C ILE A 66 -0.79 -21.38 14.42
N ALA A 67 -0.71 -20.13 14.88
CA ALA A 67 -1.20 -19.74 16.20
C ALA A 67 -2.73 -19.79 16.23
N VAL A 68 -3.28 -20.42 17.27
CA VAL A 68 -4.71 -20.47 17.58
C VAL A 68 -4.91 -20.32 19.09
N MET A 69 -6.04 -19.79 19.52
CA MET A 69 -6.49 -19.77 20.90
C MET A 69 -7.61 -20.76 21.07
N GLU A 70 -7.66 -21.46 22.19
CA GLU A 70 -8.84 -22.24 22.56
C GLU A 70 -9.88 -21.29 23.17
N THR A 71 -11.03 -21.18 22.50
CA THR A 71 -12.20 -20.42 22.93
C THR A 71 -13.33 -21.40 23.26
N GLY A 72 -14.40 -20.92 23.89
CA GLY A 72 -15.59 -21.75 24.15
C GLY A 72 -16.18 -22.38 22.87
N ASP A 73 -15.97 -21.74 21.72
CA ASP A 73 -16.48 -22.17 20.41
C ASP A 73 -15.50 -23.05 19.62
N GLY A 74 -14.27 -23.26 20.13
CA GLY A 74 -13.24 -24.08 19.52
C GLY A 74 -11.92 -23.36 19.30
N LEU A 75 -11.18 -23.70 18.24
CA LEU A 75 -9.87 -23.11 17.97
C LEU A 75 -10.03 -21.87 17.09
N ASP A 76 -9.64 -20.69 17.58
CA ASP A 76 -9.73 -19.41 16.86
C ASP A 76 -8.34 -18.77 16.68
N PRO A 77 -7.86 -18.52 15.45
CA PRO A 77 -6.60 -17.79 15.25
C PRO A 77 -6.68 -16.34 15.76
N PRO A 78 -5.65 -15.78 16.40
CA PRO A 78 -5.63 -14.36 16.80
C PRO A 78 -5.50 -13.40 15.59
N ALA A 79 -5.47 -13.92 14.36
CA ALA A 79 -5.38 -13.13 13.14
C ALA A 79 -6.72 -12.44 12.82
N LEU A 80 -6.64 -11.16 12.44
CA LEU A 80 -7.78 -10.40 11.93
C LEU A 80 -8.33 -11.05 10.65
N LEU A 81 -7.45 -11.30 9.67
CA LEU A 81 -7.81 -11.86 8.38
C LEU A 81 -7.49 -13.34 8.32
N VAL A 82 -8.52 -14.15 8.08
CA VAL A 82 -8.41 -15.61 8.02
C VAL A 82 -8.72 -16.12 6.62
N GLY A 83 -8.03 -17.18 6.22
CA GLY A 83 -8.36 -17.94 5.02
C GLY A 83 -9.44 -18.98 5.31
N ARG A 84 -9.97 -19.61 4.24
CA ARG A 84 -10.95 -20.72 4.33
C ARG A 84 -10.53 -21.90 5.21
N GLY A 85 -9.26 -22.00 5.58
CA GLY A 85 -8.75 -23.01 6.49
C GLY A 85 -8.85 -22.63 7.98
N GLY A 86 -9.43 -21.48 8.32
CA GLY A 86 -9.53 -21.00 9.71
C GLY A 86 -8.19 -20.61 10.33
N LEU A 87 -7.20 -20.28 9.51
CA LEU A 87 -5.87 -19.79 9.92
C LEU A 87 -5.56 -18.49 9.18
N ILE A 88 -4.45 -17.84 9.52
CA ILE A 88 -4.00 -16.62 8.84
C ILE A 88 -3.95 -16.83 7.32
N LEU A 89 -4.33 -15.79 6.57
CA LEU A 89 -4.32 -15.85 5.12
C LEU A 89 -2.89 -16.07 4.58
N THR A 90 -2.72 -17.05 3.70
CA THR A 90 -1.44 -17.32 3.03
C THR A 90 -1.16 -16.30 1.94
N LEU A 91 0.10 -16.21 1.49
CA LEU A 91 0.46 -15.38 0.33
C LEU A 91 -0.38 -15.74 -0.92
N SER A 92 -0.54 -17.03 -1.21
CA SER A 92 -1.41 -17.49 -2.29
C SER A 92 -2.89 -17.17 -2.07
N GLY A 93 -3.34 -17.08 -0.81
CA GLY A 93 -4.68 -16.61 -0.46
C GLY A 93 -4.88 -15.13 -0.82
N TRP A 94 -3.89 -14.31 -0.48
CA TRP A 94 -3.86 -12.90 -0.88
C TRP A 94 -3.86 -12.74 -2.41
N ASP A 95 -3.02 -13.48 -3.13
CA ASP A 95 -2.97 -13.42 -4.59
C ASP A 95 -4.28 -13.83 -5.25
N ARG A 96 -4.96 -14.88 -4.75
CA ARG A 96 -6.30 -15.23 -5.25
C ARG A 96 -7.31 -14.12 -5.02
N GLY A 97 -7.27 -13.46 -3.86
CA GLY A 97 -8.13 -12.31 -3.57
C GLY A 97 -7.89 -11.17 -4.55
N ARG A 98 -6.61 -10.85 -4.80
CA ARG A 98 -6.16 -9.85 -5.78
C ARG A 98 -6.61 -10.18 -7.20
N LEU A 99 -6.36 -11.40 -7.67
CA LEU A 99 -6.75 -11.82 -9.03
C LEU A 99 -8.27 -11.75 -9.21
N ARG A 100 -9.06 -12.17 -8.21
CA ARG A 100 -10.52 -12.02 -8.27
C ARG A 100 -10.96 -10.57 -8.34
N ALA A 101 -10.29 -9.66 -7.61
CA ALA A 101 -10.57 -8.23 -7.72
C ALA A 101 -10.22 -7.68 -9.11
N TRP A 102 -9.08 -8.10 -9.66
CA TRP A 102 -8.66 -7.75 -11.02
C TRP A 102 -9.67 -8.20 -12.08
N GLU A 103 -10.17 -9.43 -12.00
CA GLU A 103 -11.20 -9.94 -12.91
C GLU A 103 -12.48 -9.09 -12.85
N ARG A 104 -12.96 -8.72 -11.65
CA ARG A 104 -14.10 -7.81 -11.51
C ARG A 104 -13.85 -6.44 -12.12
N MET A 105 -12.63 -5.90 -11.96
CA MET A 105 -12.26 -4.61 -12.56
C MET A 105 -12.24 -4.67 -14.09
N LYS A 106 -11.73 -5.75 -14.69
CA LYS A 106 -11.76 -5.95 -16.15
C LYS A 106 -13.18 -5.98 -16.70
N GLN A 107 -14.11 -6.64 -16.01
CA GLN A 107 -15.53 -6.66 -16.39
C GLN A 107 -16.14 -5.25 -16.40
N TRP A 108 -15.65 -4.35 -15.53
CA TRP A 108 -16.12 -2.97 -15.45
C TRP A 108 -15.39 -2.01 -16.40
N ALA A 109 -14.26 -2.39 -17.00
CA ALA A 109 -13.37 -1.49 -17.72
C ALA A 109 -14.00 -0.80 -18.94
N GLY A 110 -15.02 -1.42 -19.56
CA GLY A 110 -15.74 -0.85 -20.70
C GLY A 110 -16.84 0.16 -20.32
N HIS A 111 -17.12 0.37 -19.04
CA HIS A 111 -18.18 1.25 -18.61
C HIS A 111 -17.74 2.73 -18.74
N GLY A 112 -18.60 3.61 -19.27
CA GLY A 112 -18.23 5.03 -19.49
C GLY A 112 -17.89 5.84 -18.23
N ARG A 113 -18.13 5.28 -17.04
CA ARG A 113 -17.76 5.86 -15.73
C ARG A 113 -16.60 5.09 -15.05
N ALA A 114 -16.05 4.08 -15.70
CA ALA A 114 -14.97 3.29 -15.15
C ALA A 114 -13.67 4.12 -15.12
N PRO A 115 -12.89 4.04 -14.03
CA PRO A 115 -11.56 4.63 -14.00
C PRO A 115 -10.65 3.93 -15.02
N VAL A 116 -9.66 4.66 -15.54
CA VAL A 116 -8.67 4.11 -16.46
C VAL A 116 -7.93 2.95 -15.79
N MET A 117 -7.97 1.79 -16.46
CA MET A 117 -7.33 0.58 -15.96
C MET A 117 -5.81 0.61 -16.17
N PRO A 118 -5.02 0.08 -15.22
CA PRO A 118 -3.60 -0.17 -15.43
C PRO A 118 -3.37 -1.14 -16.60
N ARG A 119 -2.24 -1.02 -17.29
CA ARG A 119 -1.87 -1.90 -18.42
C ARG A 119 -1.68 -3.36 -18.00
N CYS A 120 -1.20 -3.58 -16.77
CA CYS A 120 -0.94 -4.89 -16.20
C CYS A 120 -1.72 -5.07 -14.90
N CYS A 121 -1.95 -6.33 -14.51
CA CYS A 121 -2.54 -6.63 -13.20
C CYS A 121 -1.64 -6.07 -12.09
N TRP A 122 -2.21 -5.25 -11.21
CA TRP A 122 -1.49 -4.65 -10.09
C TRP A 122 -1.05 -5.71 -9.08
N VAL A 123 0.03 -5.42 -8.34
CA VAL A 123 0.48 -6.15 -7.14
C VAL A 123 0.23 -5.31 -5.88
N PHE A 124 0.20 -5.93 -4.71
CA PHE A 124 -0.03 -5.20 -3.45
C PHE A 124 1.00 -4.07 -3.21
N HIS A 125 2.23 -4.23 -3.72
CA HIS A 125 3.26 -3.23 -3.60
C HIS A 125 2.97 -1.96 -4.45
N ASP A 126 2.19 -2.07 -5.53
CA ASP A 126 1.79 -0.91 -6.35
C ASP A 126 0.88 0.03 -5.57
N PHE A 127 -0.03 -0.52 -4.75
CA PHE A 127 -0.85 0.30 -3.86
C PHE A 127 -0.02 0.99 -2.78
N ARG A 128 1.00 0.31 -2.26
CA ARG A 128 1.94 0.93 -1.31
C ARG A 128 2.70 2.09 -1.95
N HIS A 129 3.16 1.94 -3.19
CA HIS A 129 3.78 3.03 -3.95
C HIS A 129 2.80 4.17 -4.23
N THR A 130 1.58 3.86 -4.67
CA THR A 130 0.53 4.85 -4.94
C THR A 130 0.19 5.64 -3.67
N PHE A 131 0.01 4.95 -2.54
CA PHE A 131 -0.21 5.57 -1.24
C PHE A 131 0.95 6.50 -0.86
N ALA A 132 2.19 6.04 -0.99
CA ALA A 132 3.38 6.83 -0.69
C ALA A 132 3.46 8.11 -1.51
N LEU A 133 3.23 8.01 -2.82
CA LEU A 133 3.25 9.15 -3.74
C LEU A 133 2.14 10.16 -3.41
N ARG A 134 0.90 9.67 -3.25
CA ARG A 134 -0.24 10.54 -2.92
C ARG A 134 -0.04 11.24 -1.58
N LEU A 135 0.45 10.53 -0.57
CA LEU A 135 0.76 11.11 0.72
C LEU A 135 1.87 12.15 0.62
N LEU A 136 2.94 11.86 -0.12
CA LEU A 136 4.05 12.79 -0.32
C LEU A 136 3.59 14.07 -1.03
N MET A 137 2.81 13.95 -2.11
CA MET A 137 2.24 15.09 -2.83
C MET A 137 1.36 15.94 -1.92
N PHE A 138 0.50 15.31 -1.11
CA PHE A 138 -0.35 15.99 -0.16
C PHE A 138 0.47 16.75 0.88
N GLN A 139 1.40 16.07 1.56
CA GLN A 139 2.26 16.67 2.59
C GLN A 139 3.12 17.82 2.03
N THR A 140 3.62 17.68 0.80
CA THR A 140 4.39 18.74 0.13
C THR A 140 3.52 19.97 -0.16
N ARG A 141 2.28 19.77 -0.60
CA ARG A 141 1.35 20.88 -0.85
C ARG A 141 0.97 21.61 0.43
N GLU A 142 0.71 20.88 1.52
CA GLU A 142 0.41 21.50 2.82
C GLU A 142 1.62 22.28 3.34
N ALA A 143 2.83 21.71 3.31
CA ALA A 143 4.04 22.41 3.73
C ALA A 143 4.31 23.70 2.92
N LEU A 144 4.05 23.68 1.61
CA LEU A 144 4.19 24.88 0.77
C LEU A 144 3.12 25.94 1.08
N ARG A 145 1.88 25.53 1.37
CA ARG A 145 0.81 26.46 1.78
C ARG A 145 1.15 27.11 3.12
N ASP A 146 1.62 26.33 4.08
CA ASP A 146 2.00 26.84 5.41
C ASP A 146 3.16 27.84 5.30
N ALA A 147 4.17 27.53 4.48
CA ALA A 147 5.29 28.45 4.22
C ALA A 147 4.83 29.76 3.56
N ALA A 148 3.91 29.68 2.59
CA ALA A 148 3.35 30.86 1.92
C ALA A 148 2.50 31.71 2.88
N ALA A 149 1.74 31.07 3.78
CA ALA A 149 0.89 31.74 4.75
C ALA A 149 1.69 32.41 5.89
N GLN A 150 2.79 31.80 6.30
CA GLN A 150 3.54 32.26 7.48
C GLN A 150 4.55 33.37 7.18
N ARG A 151 4.93 33.65 5.92
CA ARG A 151 6.00 34.60 5.54
C ARG A 151 7.32 34.41 6.30
N LEU A 152 7.46 33.31 7.03
CA LEU A 152 8.64 32.97 7.79
C LEU A 152 9.49 32.06 6.91
N PRO A 153 10.81 32.26 6.86
CA PRO A 153 11.68 31.26 6.29
C PRO A 153 11.44 29.96 7.07
N MET A 154 11.64 28.81 6.44
CA MET A 154 11.93 27.55 7.12
C MET A 154 13.22 27.71 7.96
N ALA A 155 13.15 28.52 9.02
CA ALA A 155 14.30 29.19 9.61
C ALA A 155 15.01 28.33 10.64
N THR A 156 14.37 27.28 11.14
CA THR A 156 14.97 26.35 12.10
C THR A 156 15.09 24.94 11.55
N LEU A 157 16.19 24.29 11.92
CA LEU A 157 16.47 22.89 11.59
C LEU A 157 15.40 21.95 12.19
N LEU A 158 14.76 22.37 13.31
CA LEU A 158 13.68 21.64 13.94
C LEU A 158 12.41 21.64 13.08
N ASP A 159 12.00 22.78 12.52
CA ASP A 159 10.88 22.87 11.58
C ASP A 159 11.14 22.01 10.33
N HIS A 160 12.39 22.02 9.87
CA HIS A 160 12.84 21.22 8.75
C HIS A 160 12.88 19.71 9.04
N MET A 161 12.91 19.29 10.31
CA MET A 161 12.88 17.88 10.73
C MET A 161 11.48 17.37 11.07
N THR A 162 10.64 18.22 11.67
CA THR A 162 9.28 17.86 12.10
C THR A 162 8.29 17.96 10.95
N GLY A 163 8.42 18.99 10.09
CA GLY A 163 7.55 19.27 8.95
C GLY A 163 7.98 18.62 7.63
N ASN A 164 9.10 17.88 7.58
CA ASN A 164 9.59 17.31 6.33
C ASN A 164 8.63 16.26 5.75
N PRO A 165 8.02 16.50 4.58
CA PRO A 165 7.12 15.54 3.94
C PRO A 165 7.76 14.16 3.74
N LEU A 166 9.06 14.10 3.44
CA LEU A 166 9.79 12.85 3.23
C LEU A 166 9.95 12.04 4.52
N LEU A 167 10.24 12.70 5.65
CA LEU A 167 10.38 11.99 6.92
C LEU A 167 9.04 11.47 7.43
N VAL A 168 7.94 12.21 7.19
CA VAL A 168 6.58 11.73 7.48
C VAL A 168 6.28 10.48 6.67
N VAL A 169 6.49 10.51 5.36
CA VAL A 169 6.25 9.35 4.48
C VAL A 169 7.16 8.17 4.86
N GLN A 170 8.44 8.42 5.15
CA GLN A 170 9.38 7.39 5.59
C GLN A 170 8.87 6.65 6.83
N ARG A 171 8.45 7.39 7.87
CA ARG A 171 7.93 6.81 9.12
C ARG A 171 6.64 6.03 8.88
N ARG A 172 5.71 6.57 8.09
CA ARG A 172 4.42 5.91 7.78
C ARG A 172 4.58 4.63 6.97
N LEU A 173 5.61 4.56 6.12
CA LEU A 173 5.94 3.35 5.38
C LEU A 173 6.80 2.38 6.20
N GLY A 174 7.45 2.83 7.28
CA GLY A 174 8.39 2.01 8.05
C GLY A 174 9.71 1.75 7.30
N HIS A 175 10.17 2.71 6.50
CA HIS A 175 11.47 2.58 5.81
C HIS A 175 12.63 2.82 6.77
N ALA A 176 13.54 1.85 6.84
CA ALA A 176 14.76 1.96 7.65
C ALA A 176 15.75 3.02 7.12
N SER A 177 15.72 3.31 5.82
CA SER A 177 16.60 4.30 5.19
C SER A 177 15.79 5.37 4.43
N PRO A 178 16.14 6.67 4.57
CA PRO A 178 15.55 7.74 3.77
C PRO A 178 15.74 7.51 2.26
N ALA A 179 16.84 6.89 1.83
CA ALA A 179 17.14 6.66 0.42
C ALA A 179 16.02 5.89 -0.32
N THR A 180 15.35 4.98 0.37
CA THR A 180 14.19 4.24 -0.17
C THR A 180 13.01 5.17 -0.43
N THR A 181 12.80 6.18 0.43
CA THR A 181 11.74 7.18 0.27
C THR A 181 12.08 8.22 -0.79
N TYR A 182 13.36 8.59 -0.94
CA TYR A 182 13.80 9.52 -2.00
C TYR A 182 13.45 9.07 -3.42
N ARG A 183 13.27 7.76 -3.65
CA ARG A 183 12.77 7.23 -4.93
C ARG A 183 11.45 7.88 -5.37
N TYR A 184 10.62 8.33 -4.43
CA TYR A 184 9.35 8.99 -4.72
C TYR A 184 9.50 10.43 -5.20
N VAL A 185 10.59 11.12 -4.84
CA VAL A 185 10.85 12.51 -5.25
C VAL A 185 10.96 12.62 -6.77
N ARG A 186 11.52 11.60 -7.42
CA ARG A 186 11.62 11.55 -8.90
C ARG A 186 10.25 11.67 -9.57
N TYR A 187 9.19 11.21 -8.92
CA TYR A 187 7.82 11.28 -9.43
C TYR A 187 7.06 12.54 -8.98
N LEU A 188 7.62 13.33 -8.06
CA LEU A 188 7.10 14.67 -7.73
C LEU A 188 7.49 15.69 -8.77
N LYS A 189 8.67 15.52 -9.38
CA LYS A 189 8.97 16.19 -10.64
C LYS A 189 7.95 15.68 -11.63
N ASP A 190 6.98 16.52 -11.96
CA ASP A 190 6.19 16.36 -13.15
C ASP A 190 7.03 16.95 -14.28
N PRO A 191 7.80 16.12 -15.03
CA PRO A 191 8.71 16.63 -16.03
C PRO A 191 7.92 17.34 -17.13
N MET A 192 6.67 16.90 -17.36
CA MET A 192 5.78 17.55 -18.31
C MET A 192 5.30 18.90 -17.78
N ARG A 193 5.03 19.04 -16.47
CA ARG A 193 4.74 20.36 -15.90
C ARG A 193 5.94 21.31 -15.98
N GLU A 194 7.15 20.84 -15.72
CA GLU A 194 8.38 21.64 -15.86
C GLU A 194 8.63 22.05 -17.33
N VAL A 195 8.40 21.13 -18.27
CA VAL A 195 8.43 21.40 -19.71
C VAL A 195 7.33 22.40 -20.10
N ASP A 196 6.10 22.20 -19.65
CA ASP A 196 4.96 23.09 -19.93
C ASP A 196 5.18 24.49 -19.32
N GLU A 197 5.83 24.59 -18.17
CA GLU A 197 6.17 25.86 -17.51
C GLU A 197 7.32 26.56 -18.24
N ALA A 198 8.36 25.81 -18.64
CA ALA A 198 9.45 26.33 -19.47
C ALA A 198 8.95 26.79 -20.85
N PHE A 199 8.06 26.04 -21.50
CA PHE A 199 7.46 26.42 -22.78
C PHE A 199 6.51 27.61 -22.65
N ARG A 200 5.77 27.72 -21.54
CA ARG A 200 4.98 28.92 -21.25
C ARG A 200 5.87 30.14 -21.09
N GLY A 201 7.00 30.02 -20.39
CA GLY A 201 8.02 31.06 -20.30
C GLY A 201 8.63 31.44 -21.66
N TRP A 202 9.01 30.45 -22.46
CA TRP A 202 9.55 30.62 -23.82
C TRP A 202 8.57 31.33 -24.75
N THR A 203 7.29 30.92 -24.73
CA THR A 203 6.24 31.54 -25.55
C THR A 203 5.94 32.96 -25.10
N ALA A 204 5.90 33.21 -23.79
CA ALA A 204 5.73 34.56 -23.24
C ALA A 204 6.92 35.50 -23.57
N ALA A 205 8.11 34.94 -23.77
CA ALA A 205 9.31 35.66 -24.23
C ALA A 205 9.38 35.82 -25.77
N GLY A 206 8.30 35.49 -26.50
CA GLY A 206 8.22 35.64 -27.96
C GLY A 206 8.72 34.44 -28.78
N GLY A 207 9.00 33.32 -28.13
CA GLY A 207 9.39 32.08 -28.80
C GLY A 207 8.22 31.31 -29.42
N ALA A 208 8.50 30.41 -30.36
CA ALA A 208 7.49 29.66 -31.09
C ALA A 208 6.64 28.71 -30.20
N SER A 209 5.33 28.65 -30.46
CA SER A 209 4.38 27.79 -29.75
C SER A 209 4.40 26.34 -30.22
N TYR A 210 3.80 25.42 -29.45
CA TYR A 210 3.70 23.99 -29.77
C TYR A 210 3.12 23.72 -31.17
N VAL A 211 2.06 24.44 -31.53
CA VAL A 211 1.42 24.34 -32.85
C VAL A 211 2.35 24.79 -33.98
N THR A 212 3.17 25.80 -33.72
CA THR A 212 4.11 26.35 -34.71
C THR A 212 5.26 25.39 -34.99
N ILE A 213 5.81 24.77 -33.93
CA ILE A 213 6.88 23.79 -34.04
C ILE A 213 6.37 22.48 -34.67
N ALA A 214 5.19 22.01 -34.26
CA ALA A 214 4.58 20.81 -34.81
C ALA A 214 4.26 20.96 -36.31
N ARG A 215 3.75 22.13 -36.72
CA ARG A 215 3.47 22.42 -38.14
C ARG A 215 4.76 22.45 -38.96
N HIS A 216 5.82 23.09 -38.48
CA HIS A 216 7.11 23.10 -39.17
C HIS A 216 7.73 21.70 -39.26
N ALA A 217 7.56 20.85 -38.24
CA ALA A 217 8.05 19.48 -38.27
C ALA A 217 7.29 18.62 -39.31
N LEU A 218 5.98 18.78 -39.40
CA LEU A 218 5.14 18.10 -40.40
C LEU A 218 5.46 18.57 -41.82
N GLU A 219 5.64 19.88 -42.03
CA GLU A 219 6.04 20.46 -43.32
C GLU A 219 7.42 19.95 -43.78
N LEU A 220 8.36 19.73 -42.85
CA LEU A 220 9.67 19.13 -43.14
C LEU A 220 9.59 17.64 -43.48
N GLU A 221 8.66 16.90 -42.88
CA GLU A 221 8.41 15.49 -43.20
C GLU A 221 7.76 15.32 -44.58
N GLU A 222 6.78 16.17 -44.91
CA GLU A 222 6.14 16.19 -46.23
C GLU A 222 7.13 16.57 -47.34
N ALA A 223 8.01 17.56 -47.10
CA ALA A 223 9.06 17.95 -48.04
C ALA A 223 10.10 16.85 -48.28
N ARG A 224 10.38 16.00 -47.28
CA ARG A 224 11.25 14.82 -47.42
C ARG A 224 10.56 13.68 -48.15
N ALA A 225 9.27 13.47 -47.94
CA ALA A 225 8.48 12.46 -48.63
C ALA A 225 8.26 12.78 -50.12
N ALA A 226 8.28 14.06 -50.50
CA ALA A 226 8.15 14.51 -51.89
C ALA A 226 9.48 14.47 -52.69
N GLN A 227 10.62 14.21 -52.04
CA GLN A 227 11.96 14.19 -52.64
C GLN A 227 12.59 12.78 -52.75
N GLY A 228 11.86 11.73 -52.37
CA GLY A 228 12.25 10.32 -52.51
C GLY A 228 11.35 9.59 -53.50
#